data_AF-A0A1D6QMA5-F1
#
_entry.id   AF-A0A1D6QMA5-F1
#
_cell.length_a   1.000
_cell.length_b   1.000
_cell.length_c   1.000
_cell.angle_alpha   90.00
_cell.angle_beta   90.00
_cell.angle_gamma   90.00
#
_symmetry.space_group_name_H-M   'P 1'
#
loop_
_entity.id
_entity.type
_entity.pdbx_description
1 polymer ?
#
loop_
_entity_poly.entity_id
_entity_poly.type
_entity_poly.pdbx_seq_one_letter_code
_entity_poly.pdbx_strand_id
1 'polypeptide(L)'
;MSMPETFTLKVGEATPAAAGRPSAGPVYRSIYAKDGLMDLPQDIQSPWDLFSGAVKKYPTNRMVGQRQVTDGKAGEYVWQTYEEVCQKVMRIGSAIRSLGVEPACNSQGICYVPLYDTLGAKAVEFIMYHAEISIAFVQESKIKSILAVLPKCTAHLRAIVSFGDFASEMKAEAERLGVSCFSWEEFSSMGKQDYQLPNKRKEDICTIMYTSGTTGDPKGVIITNKAIVAGVMTTEHLLKETDKVVKYLLSA
;
A
#
# COMPACT_ATOMS: atom_id res chain seq x y z
N MET A 1 -31.26 -24.27 0.98
CA MET A 1 -31.11 -23.20 2.00
C MET A 1 -31.89 -22.01 1.47
N SER A 2 -32.85 -21.46 2.20
CA SER A 2 -33.56 -20.25 1.77
C SER A 2 -32.63 -19.05 1.83
N MET A 3 -32.70 -18.14 0.85
CA MET A 3 -32.01 -16.86 0.94
C MET A 3 -32.73 -15.94 1.95
N PRO A 4 -32.01 -15.11 2.72
CA PRO A 4 -32.63 -14.13 3.58
C PRO A 4 -33.27 -13.00 2.75
N GLU A 5 -34.48 -12.58 3.13
CA GLU A 5 -35.21 -11.48 2.47
C GLU A 5 -34.59 -10.09 2.75
N THR A 6 -33.64 -9.99 3.68
CA THR A 6 -32.99 -8.73 4.04
C THR A 6 -31.54 -8.98 4.44
N PHE A 7 -30.61 -8.24 3.83
CA PHE A 7 -29.16 -8.37 4.05
C PHE A 7 -28.57 -7.36 5.04
N THR A 8 -29.40 -6.49 5.62
CA THR A 8 -29.03 -5.45 6.59
C THR A 8 -29.79 -5.62 7.91
N LEU A 9 -29.09 -5.34 9.01
CA LEU A 9 -29.63 -5.34 10.37
C LEU A 9 -29.47 -3.96 10.98
N LYS A 10 -30.53 -3.44 11.59
CA LYS A 10 -30.44 -2.26 12.45
C LYS A 10 -29.73 -2.67 13.74
N VAL A 11 -28.61 -2.02 14.05
CA VAL A 11 -27.77 -2.30 15.24
C VAL A 11 -27.61 -1.09 16.15
N GLY A 12 -28.10 0.08 15.75
CA GLY A 12 -28.11 1.28 16.57
C GLY A 12 -29.33 2.15 16.26
N GLU A 13 -29.87 2.78 17.29
CA GLU A 13 -30.95 3.77 17.16
C GLU A 13 -30.44 5.10 16.57
N ALA A 14 -31.36 5.89 16.05
CA ALA A 14 -31.07 7.25 15.61
C ALA A 14 -30.76 8.14 16.82
N THR A 15 -29.78 9.03 16.72
CA THR A 15 -29.44 9.98 17.78
C THR A 15 -29.89 11.40 17.41
N PRO A 16 -30.66 12.10 18.25
CA PRO A 16 -31.01 13.50 18.01
C PRO A 16 -29.78 14.42 18.13
N ALA A 17 -29.88 15.63 17.59
CA ALA A 17 -28.82 16.63 17.72
C ALA A 17 -28.69 17.08 19.19
N ALA A 18 -27.47 17.09 19.72
CA ALA A 18 -27.21 17.44 21.12
C ALA A 18 -25.76 17.93 21.31
N ALA A 19 -25.53 18.87 22.23
CA ALA A 19 -24.21 19.37 22.62
C ALA A 19 -23.29 19.76 21.42
N GLY A 20 -23.85 20.45 20.42
CA GLY A 20 -23.13 20.87 19.21
C GLY A 20 -22.84 19.76 18.19
N ARG A 21 -23.30 18.52 18.43
CA ARG A 21 -23.24 17.42 17.45
C ARG A 21 -24.54 17.37 16.63
N PRO A 22 -24.46 17.15 15.30
CA PRO A 22 -25.65 16.96 14.47
C PRO A 22 -26.39 15.67 14.85
N SER A 23 -27.65 15.55 14.43
CA SER A 23 -28.38 14.29 14.49
C SER A 23 -27.75 13.25 13.56
N ALA A 24 -27.90 11.98 13.90
CA ALA A 24 -27.46 10.85 13.07
C ALA A 24 -28.61 9.86 12.89
N GLY A 25 -28.71 9.31 11.68
CA GLY A 25 -29.65 8.22 11.38
C GLY A 25 -29.31 6.93 12.13
N PRO A 26 -30.24 5.95 12.14
CA PRO A 26 -29.98 4.67 12.77
C PRO A 26 -28.85 3.91 12.07
N VAL A 27 -28.08 3.15 12.85
CA VAL A 27 -26.91 2.41 12.34
C VAL A 27 -27.36 1.06 11.81
N TYR A 28 -27.00 0.77 10.56
CA TYR A 28 -27.19 -0.54 9.94
C TYR A 28 -25.86 -1.24 9.71
N ARG A 29 -25.85 -2.58 9.79
CA ARG A 29 -24.73 -3.44 9.41
C ARG A 29 -25.21 -4.57 8.49
N SER A 30 -24.28 -5.21 7.79
CA SER A 30 -24.58 -6.45 7.07
C SER A 30 -24.96 -7.56 8.04
N ILE A 31 -25.87 -8.46 7.64
CA ILE A 31 -26.19 -9.70 8.39
C ILE A 31 -24.94 -10.53 8.74
N TYR A 32 -23.90 -10.48 7.91
CA TYR A 32 -22.65 -11.24 8.08
C TYR A 32 -21.64 -10.56 9.03
N ALA A 33 -21.91 -9.32 9.44
CA ALA A 33 -21.01 -8.48 10.24
C ALA A 33 -21.78 -7.77 11.38
N LYS A 34 -22.80 -8.45 11.93
CA LYS A 34 -23.70 -7.90 12.95
C LYS A 34 -22.92 -7.37 14.16
N ASP A 35 -22.17 -8.25 14.81
CA ASP A 35 -21.57 -7.98 16.11
C ASP A 35 -20.18 -7.29 15.98
N GLY A 36 -19.50 -7.44 14.84
CA GLY A 36 -18.23 -6.77 14.54
C GLY A 36 -17.79 -6.92 13.09
N LEU A 37 -16.56 -6.47 12.78
CA LEU A 37 -15.85 -6.88 11.57
C LEU A 37 -15.59 -8.40 11.65
N MET A 38 -15.51 -9.06 10.49
CA MET A 38 -15.20 -10.50 10.44
C MET A 38 -13.87 -10.81 11.14
N ASP A 39 -13.86 -11.89 11.92
CA ASP A 39 -12.66 -12.40 12.57
C ASP A 39 -11.63 -12.82 11.52
N LEU A 40 -10.36 -12.41 11.75
CA LEU A 40 -9.27 -12.76 10.87
C LEU A 40 -8.67 -14.10 11.26
N PRO A 41 -8.36 -14.99 10.28
CA PRO A 41 -7.65 -16.23 10.52
C PRO A 41 -6.40 -16.04 11.40
N GLN A 42 -6.13 -16.96 12.31
CA GLN A 42 -5.06 -16.82 13.31
C GLN A 42 -3.65 -16.87 12.70
N ASP A 43 -3.51 -17.58 11.58
CA ASP A 43 -2.29 -17.77 10.81
C ASP A 43 -1.91 -16.57 9.94
N ILE A 44 -2.86 -15.72 9.54
CA ILE A 44 -2.62 -14.53 8.73
C ILE A 44 -2.38 -13.33 9.64
N GLN A 45 -1.14 -12.84 9.71
CA GLN A 45 -0.77 -11.67 10.51
C GLN A 45 -0.72 -10.37 9.71
N SER A 46 -0.51 -10.47 8.40
CA SER A 46 -0.21 -9.36 7.50
C SER A 46 -0.63 -9.63 6.05
N PRO A 47 -0.71 -8.60 5.19
CA PRO A 47 -0.90 -8.78 3.74
C PRO A 47 0.20 -9.62 3.07
N TRP A 48 1.39 -9.70 3.68
CA TRP A 48 2.47 -10.55 3.20
C TRP A 48 2.14 -12.04 3.33
N ASP A 49 1.37 -12.46 4.34
CA ASP A 49 1.03 -13.87 4.54
C ASP A 49 0.03 -14.33 3.47
N LEU A 50 -0.92 -13.46 3.11
CA LEU A 50 -1.80 -13.65 1.95
C LEU A 50 -1.02 -13.76 0.65
N PHE A 51 -0.11 -12.81 0.39
CA PHE A 51 0.69 -12.80 -0.84
C PHE A 51 1.63 -14.00 -0.94
N SER A 52 2.42 -14.29 0.10
CA SER A 52 3.36 -15.42 0.10
C SER A 52 2.63 -16.77 0.11
N GLY A 53 1.42 -16.87 0.67
CA GLY A 53 0.52 -18.00 0.50
C GLY A 53 0.09 -18.19 -0.97
N ALA A 54 -0.27 -17.11 -1.67
CA ALA A 54 -0.57 -17.15 -3.10
C ALA A 54 0.66 -17.57 -3.94
N VAL A 55 1.85 -17.05 -3.64
CA VAL A 55 3.12 -17.46 -4.30
C VAL A 55 3.38 -18.94 -4.14
N LYS A 56 3.24 -19.50 -2.92
CA LYS A 56 3.41 -20.95 -2.67
C LYS A 56 2.42 -21.82 -3.46
N LYS A 57 1.20 -21.33 -3.67
CA LYS A 57 0.11 -22.08 -4.31
C LYS A 57 0.10 -21.94 -5.84
N TYR A 58 0.57 -20.81 -6.36
CA TYR A 58 0.45 -20.43 -7.78
C TYR A 58 1.74 -19.78 -8.34
N PRO A 59 2.95 -20.35 -8.12
CA PRO A 59 4.22 -19.65 -8.35
C PRO A 59 4.38 -19.17 -9.80
N THR A 60 3.98 -19.99 -10.77
CA THR A 60 4.12 -19.74 -12.22
C THR A 60 2.92 -19.00 -12.84
N ASN A 61 1.88 -18.67 -12.07
CA ASN A 61 0.74 -17.93 -12.60
C ASN A 61 1.12 -16.46 -12.85
N ARG A 62 0.54 -15.87 -13.90
CA ARG A 62 0.66 -14.43 -14.19
C ARG A 62 0.11 -13.62 -13.02
N MET A 63 0.90 -12.65 -12.54
CA MET A 63 0.54 -11.79 -11.41
C MET A 63 0.45 -10.31 -11.83
N VAL A 64 1.54 -9.76 -12.37
CA VAL A 64 1.63 -8.35 -12.77
C VAL A 64 1.97 -8.28 -14.25
N GLY A 65 1.22 -7.48 -15.01
CA GLY A 65 1.46 -7.27 -16.44
C GLY A 65 1.76 -5.80 -16.72
N GLN A 66 2.80 -5.55 -17.51
CA GLN A 66 3.11 -4.22 -18.05
C GLN A 66 3.01 -4.24 -19.58
N ARG A 67 2.41 -3.19 -20.16
CA ARG A 67 2.39 -3.02 -21.62
C ARG A 67 3.64 -2.27 -22.03
N GLN A 68 4.45 -2.86 -22.91
CA GLN A 68 5.55 -2.11 -23.53
C GLN A 68 4.96 -1.08 -24.50
N VAL A 69 5.44 0.15 -24.43
CA VAL A 69 5.00 1.24 -25.32
C VAL A 69 6.12 1.53 -26.31
N THR A 70 5.85 1.32 -27.59
CA THR A 70 6.76 1.62 -28.71
C THR A 70 6.06 2.60 -29.63
N ASP A 71 6.73 3.70 -30.01
CA ASP A 71 6.17 4.78 -30.85
C ASP A 71 4.78 5.29 -30.38
N GLY A 72 4.61 5.42 -29.07
CA GLY A 72 3.35 5.83 -28.43
C GLY A 72 2.22 4.79 -28.49
N LYS A 73 2.43 3.63 -29.12
CA LYS A 73 1.48 2.52 -29.16
C LYS A 73 1.82 1.51 -28.07
N ALA A 74 0.85 1.27 -27.18
CA ALA A 74 0.97 0.23 -26.17
C ALA A 74 0.75 -1.14 -26.80
N GLY A 75 1.78 -2.00 -26.77
CA GLY A 75 1.74 -3.36 -27.27
C GLY A 75 1.04 -4.34 -26.32
N GLU A 76 1.42 -5.61 -26.44
CA GLU A 76 0.97 -6.69 -25.55
C GLU A 76 1.50 -6.54 -24.12
N TYR A 77 0.89 -7.29 -23.20
CA TYR A 77 1.35 -7.38 -21.83
C TYR A 77 2.53 -8.35 -21.70
N VAL A 78 3.67 -7.83 -21.26
CA VAL A 78 4.73 -8.65 -20.67
C VAL A 78 4.33 -8.95 -19.23
N TRP A 79 4.20 -10.23 -18.91
CA TRP A 79 3.74 -10.71 -17.60
C TRP A 79 4.90 -11.18 -16.74
N GLN A 80 4.85 -10.81 -15.46
CA GLN A 80 5.65 -11.41 -14.40
C GLN A 80 4.79 -12.39 -13.61
N THR A 81 5.38 -13.52 -13.23
CA THR A 81 4.79 -14.55 -12.40
C THR A 81 4.80 -14.16 -10.91
N TYR A 82 4.00 -14.86 -10.09
CA TYR A 82 4.02 -14.68 -8.63
C TYR A 82 5.42 -14.91 -8.04
N GLU A 83 6.16 -15.91 -8.53
CA GLU A 83 7.52 -16.20 -8.08
C GLU A 83 8.50 -15.06 -8.42
N GLU A 84 8.51 -14.58 -9.68
CA GLU A 84 9.39 -13.48 -10.09
C GLU A 84 9.11 -12.19 -9.31
N VAL A 85 7.84 -11.86 -9.07
CA VAL A 85 7.45 -10.70 -8.25
C VAL A 85 7.87 -10.91 -6.79
N CYS A 86 7.71 -12.11 -6.23
CA CYS A 86 8.17 -12.43 -4.87
C CYS A 86 9.68 -12.24 -4.74
N GLN A 87 10.47 -12.77 -5.69
CA GLN A 87 11.91 -12.57 -5.74
C GLN A 87 12.29 -11.08 -5.84
N LYS A 88 11.57 -10.29 -6.64
CA LYS A 88 11.77 -8.83 -6.75
C LYS A 88 11.51 -8.13 -5.41
N VAL A 89 10.40 -8.47 -4.73
CA VAL A 89 10.05 -7.92 -3.42
C VAL A 89 11.07 -8.29 -2.33
N MET A 90 11.62 -9.51 -2.36
CA MET A 90 12.68 -9.94 -1.44
C MET A 90 13.98 -9.14 -1.65
N ARG A 91 14.44 -9.02 -2.90
CA ARG A 91 15.64 -8.21 -3.24
C ARG A 91 15.46 -6.76 -2.80
N ILE A 92 14.36 -6.12 -3.21
CA ILE A 92 14.06 -4.73 -2.82
C ILE A 92 14.00 -4.60 -1.30
N GLY A 93 13.28 -5.47 -0.58
CA GLY A 93 13.22 -5.43 0.88
C GLY A 93 14.59 -5.56 1.56
N SER A 94 15.51 -6.37 1.00
CA SER A 94 16.90 -6.47 1.45
C SER A 94 17.71 -5.21 1.14
N ALA A 95 17.58 -4.65 -0.07
CA ALA A 95 18.27 -3.42 -0.48
C ALA A 95 17.91 -2.24 0.44
N ILE A 96 16.63 -2.04 0.75
CA ILE A 96 16.20 -0.93 1.59
C ILE A 96 16.74 -1.06 3.03
N ARG A 97 16.83 -2.29 3.56
CA ARG A 97 17.48 -2.56 4.85
C ARG A 97 19.00 -2.31 4.84
N SER A 98 19.67 -2.47 3.69
CA SER A 98 21.12 -2.22 3.59
C SER A 98 21.51 -0.74 3.81
N LEU A 99 20.55 0.18 3.65
CA LEU A 99 20.70 1.61 3.95
C LEU A 99 20.48 1.95 5.44
N GLY A 100 20.46 0.96 6.34
CA GLY A 100 20.28 1.17 7.78
C GLY A 100 18.87 1.56 8.20
N VAL A 101 17.88 1.44 7.31
CA VAL A 101 16.48 1.72 7.64
C VAL A 101 15.86 0.49 8.31
N GLU A 102 15.85 0.52 9.63
CA GLU A 102 14.94 -0.29 10.43
C GLU A 102 13.49 0.15 10.20
N PRO A 103 12.56 -0.80 10.25
CA PRO A 103 12.14 -1.55 9.07
C PRO A 103 11.70 -0.62 7.87
N ALA A 104 12.03 -0.96 6.60
CA ALA A 104 11.74 -0.25 5.31
C ALA A 104 10.78 -0.73 4.06
N CYS A 105 9.93 -1.80 4.02
CA CYS A 105 8.92 -2.26 3.00
C CYS A 105 7.90 -3.40 3.49
N ASN A 106 6.68 -3.59 2.95
CA ASN A 106 5.59 -4.36 3.65
C ASN A 106 5.84 -5.87 3.94
N SER A 107 6.47 -6.62 3.01
CA SER A 107 6.96 -8.01 3.17
C SER A 107 7.92 -8.20 4.34
N GLN A 108 8.39 -7.09 4.84
CA GLN A 108 9.63 -6.91 5.56
C GLN A 108 9.32 -6.17 6.89
N GLY A 109 8.03 -5.82 7.17
CA GLY A 109 7.45 -5.39 8.46
C GLY A 109 7.04 -3.92 8.62
N ILE A 110 6.59 -3.24 7.54
CA ILE A 110 6.93 -1.82 7.34
C ILE A 110 5.81 -0.97 6.72
N CYS A 111 5.64 0.24 7.27
CA CYS A 111 4.83 1.33 6.72
C CYS A 111 5.46 2.00 5.47
N TYR A 112 4.73 1.98 4.35
CA TYR A 112 4.98 2.87 3.21
C TYR A 112 3.94 4.00 3.14
N VAL A 113 4.32 5.14 2.58
CA VAL A 113 3.48 6.35 2.49
C VAL A 113 3.28 6.72 1.02
N PRO A 114 2.15 6.32 0.40
CA PRO A 114 1.89 6.66 -0.99
C PRO A 114 1.63 8.17 -1.16
N LEU A 115 2.36 8.79 -2.08
CA LEU A 115 2.16 10.17 -2.51
C LEU A 115 1.45 10.16 -3.88
N TYR A 116 0.36 10.92 -4.01
CA TYR A 116 -0.35 11.06 -5.28
C TYR A 116 0.32 12.09 -6.18
N ASP A 117 0.38 11.81 -7.49
CA ASP A 117 0.98 12.70 -8.50
C ASP A 117 0.33 14.09 -8.62
N THR A 118 -0.87 14.24 -8.09
CA THR A 118 -1.67 15.47 -8.07
C THR A 118 -1.38 16.36 -6.85
N LEU A 119 -0.56 15.91 -5.90
CA LEU A 119 -0.18 16.71 -4.74
C LEU A 119 0.74 17.87 -5.15
N GLY A 120 0.38 19.09 -4.72
CA GLY A 120 1.24 20.26 -4.87
C GLY A 120 2.50 20.16 -3.99
N ALA A 121 3.58 20.82 -4.39
CA ALA A 121 4.89 20.74 -3.73
C ALA A 121 4.83 20.97 -2.20
N LYS A 122 4.00 21.90 -1.71
CA LYS A 122 3.80 22.13 -0.26
C LYS A 122 3.26 20.90 0.48
N ALA A 123 2.35 20.14 -0.13
CA ALA A 123 1.81 18.92 0.47
C ALA A 123 2.85 17.80 0.44
N VAL A 124 3.64 17.68 -0.63
CA VAL A 124 4.75 16.73 -0.71
C VAL A 124 5.81 17.02 0.36
N GLU A 125 6.25 18.28 0.47
CA GLU A 125 7.16 18.76 1.53
C GLU A 125 6.64 18.41 2.93
N PHE A 126 5.39 18.79 3.24
CA PHE A 126 4.76 18.52 4.53
C PHE A 126 4.72 17.03 4.84
N ILE A 127 4.26 16.21 3.88
CA ILE A 127 4.11 14.76 4.09
C ILE A 127 5.48 14.08 4.25
N MET A 128 6.48 14.45 3.44
CA MET A 128 7.82 13.88 3.53
C MET A 128 8.47 14.16 4.89
N TYR A 129 8.30 15.37 5.41
CA TYR A 129 8.79 15.75 6.73
C TYR A 129 7.98 15.12 7.88
N HIS A 130 6.65 15.29 7.87
CA HIS A 130 5.76 14.85 8.94
C HIS A 130 5.64 13.32 9.05
N ALA A 131 5.87 12.58 7.96
CA ALA A 131 5.94 11.12 7.98
C ALA A 131 7.37 10.57 8.15
N GLU A 132 8.36 11.44 8.41
CA GLU A 132 9.76 11.09 8.62
C GLU A 132 10.34 10.19 7.50
N ILE A 133 10.05 10.50 6.24
CA ILE A 133 10.37 9.62 5.10
C ILE A 133 11.89 9.45 4.95
N SER A 134 12.39 8.26 5.28
CA SER A 134 13.80 7.91 5.15
C SER A 134 14.23 7.63 3.71
N ILE A 135 13.35 7.06 2.87
CA ILE A 135 13.68 6.69 1.49
C ILE A 135 12.48 6.99 0.58
N ALA A 136 12.72 7.72 -0.51
CA ALA A 136 11.71 8.09 -1.49
C ALA A 136 11.89 7.29 -2.80
N PHE A 137 10.85 6.59 -3.24
CA PHE A 137 10.78 5.97 -4.57
C PHE A 137 10.00 6.90 -5.51
N VAL A 138 10.62 7.34 -6.60
CA VAL A 138 10.18 8.51 -7.37
C VAL A 138 10.23 8.20 -8.86
N GLN A 139 9.19 8.59 -9.62
CA GLN A 139 9.26 8.54 -11.08
C GLN A 139 10.25 9.62 -11.58
N GLU A 140 11.08 9.30 -12.57
CA GLU A 140 12.11 10.20 -13.13
C GLU A 140 11.61 11.64 -13.37
N SER A 141 10.44 11.78 -14.00
CA SER A 141 9.78 13.06 -14.31
C SER A 141 9.42 13.91 -13.07
N LYS A 142 9.43 13.32 -11.87
CA LYS A 142 9.09 13.96 -10.58
C LYS A 142 10.32 14.26 -9.71
N ILE A 143 11.53 13.81 -10.08
CA ILE A 143 12.75 14.04 -9.29
C ILE A 143 12.97 15.53 -9.02
N LYS A 144 12.81 16.40 -10.02
CA LYS A 144 12.91 17.86 -9.86
C LYS A 144 11.97 18.43 -8.79
N SER A 145 10.77 17.86 -8.65
CA SER A 145 9.80 18.28 -7.63
C SER A 145 10.21 17.85 -6.22
N ILE A 146 10.90 16.72 -6.10
CA ILE A 146 11.48 16.25 -4.84
C ILE A 146 12.71 17.09 -4.45
N LEU A 147 13.61 17.38 -5.40
CA LEU A 147 14.77 18.25 -5.16
C LEU A 147 14.35 19.65 -4.67
N ALA A 148 13.29 20.23 -5.23
CA ALA A 148 12.78 21.54 -4.82
C ALA A 148 12.32 21.61 -3.34
N VAL A 149 11.98 20.47 -2.71
CA VAL A 149 11.59 20.39 -1.29
C VAL A 149 12.66 19.70 -0.41
N LEU A 150 13.69 19.13 -1.04
CA LEU A 150 14.74 18.35 -0.39
C LEU A 150 15.45 19.08 0.77
N PRO A 151 15.82 20.37 0.68
CA PRO A 151 16.52 21.07 1.76
C PRO A 151 15.81 21.08 3.11
N LYS A 152 14.49 20.83 3.15
CA LYS A 152 13.70 20.70 4.38
C LYS A 152 13.49 19.26 4.84
N CYS A 153 13.73 18.28 3.96
CA CYS A 153 13.47 16.87 4.20
C CYS A 153 14.72 16.07 4.62
N THR A 154 15.93 16.65 4.48
CA THR A 154 17.23 16.03 4.81
C THR A 154 17.36 15.56 6.27
N ALA A 155 16.55 16.08 7.19
CA ALA A 155 16.50 15.61 8.57
C ALA A 155 16.24 14.10 8.65
N HIS A 156 15.35 13.57 7.81
CA HIS A 156 14.95 12.15 7.79
C HIS A 156 15.38 11.44 6.51
N LEU A 157 15.27 12.09 5.35
CA LEU A 157 15.58 11.47 4.06
C LEU A 157 17.06 11.11 3.95
N ARG A 158 17.33 9.86 3.53
CA ARG A 158 18.67 9.27 3.33
C ARG A 158 18.92 8.85 1.89
N ALA A 159 17.88 8.42 1.17
CA ALA A 159 18.01 8.07 -0.24
C ALA A 159 16.80 8.42 -1.12
N ILE A 160 17.08 8.64 -2.40
CA ILE A 160 16.09 8.73 -3.48
C ILE A 160 16.38 7.63 -4.49
N VAL A 161 15.35 6.83 -4.83
CA VAL A 161 15.41 5.78 -5.84
C VAL A 161 14.52 6.20 -7.02
N SER A 162 15.12 6.39 -8.20
CA SER A 162 14.39 6.65 -9.44
C SER A 162 13.78 5.35 -9.99
N PHE A 163 12.55 5.39 -10.49
CA PHE A 163 11.97 4.30 -11.28
C PHE A 163 12.47 4.24 -12.74
N GLY A 164 13.38 5.14 -13.12
CA GLY A 164 14.08 5.16 -14.39
C GLY A 164 15.53 5.60 -14.17
N ASP A 165 16.07 6.39 -15.10
CA ASP A 165 17.40 6.96 -14.94
C ASP A 165 17.42 8.08 -13.88
N PHE A 166 18.62 8.49 -13.48
CA PHE A 166 18.84 9.61 -12.57
C PHE A 166 19.89 10.54 -13.19
N ALA A 167 19.45 11.71 -13.68
CA ALA A 167 20.33 12.66 -14.34
C ALA A 167 21.49 13.11 -13.44
N SER A 168 22.71 13.14 -13.98
CA SER A 168 23.95 13.37 -13.23
C SER A 168 23.96 14.67 -12.43
N GLU A 169 23.38 15.75 -12.97
CA GLU A 169 23.30 17.05 -12.31
C GLU A 169 22.37 17.01 -11.09
N MET A 170 21.23 16.31 -11.23
CA MET A 170 20.24 16.10 -10.16
C MET A 170 20.81 15.18 -9.07
N LYS A 171 21.56 14.15 -9.46
CA LYS A 171 22.25 13.22 -8.54
C LYS A 171 23.26 13.99 -7.68
N ALA A 172 24.11 14.79 -8.33
CA ALA A 172 25.07 15.65 -7.64
C ALA A 172 24.39 16.71 -6.74
N GLU A 173 23.17 17.16 -7.04
CA GLU A 173 22.42 18.08 -6.19
C GLU A 173 21.94 17.43 -4.88
N ALA A 174 21.35 16.23 -4.95
CA ALA A 174 20.93 15.49 -3.77
C ALA A 174 22.12 15.01 -2.92
N GLU A 175 23.19 14.54 -3.56
CA GLU A 175 24.39 14.06 -2.86
C GLU A 175 25.13 15.19 -2.12
N ARG A 176 25.13 16.43 -2.65
CA ARG A 176 25.60 17.62 -1.92
C ARG A 176 24.81 17.93 -0.65
N LEU A 177 23.57 17.46 -0.56
CA LEU A 177 22.69 17.57 0.61
C LEU A 177 22.72 16.30 1.50
N GLY A 178 23.64 15.38 1.24
CA GLY A 178 23.83 14.16 2.04
C GLY A 178 22.83 13.03 1.76
N VAL A 179 22.13 13.08 0.62
CA VAL A 179 21.12 12.08 0.23
C VAL A 179 21.64 11.25 -0.94
N SER A 180 21.69 9.93 -0.76
CA SER A 180 22.17 9.00 -1.79
C SER A 180 21.15 8.81 -2.91
N CYS A 181 21.63 8.65 -4.14
CA CYS A 181 20.75 8.52 -5.31
C CYS A 181 21.05 7.25 -6.11
N PHE A 182 19.99 6.49 -6.38
CA PHE A 182 20.05 5.22 -7.10
C PHE A 182 19.02 5.19 -8.24
N SER A 183 19.35 4.55 -9.36
CA SER A 183 18.33 4.03 -10.29
C SER A 183 17.64 2.80 -9.70
N TRP A 184 16.50 2.41 -10.26
CA TRP A 184 15.77 1.21 -9.84
C TRP A 184 16.61 -0.06 -9.98
N GLU A 185 17.44 -0.13 -11.02
CA GLU A 185 18.35 -1.24 -11.32
C GLU A 185 19.57 -1.26 -10.38
N GLU A 186 20.22 -0.11 -10.15
CA GLU A 186 21.29 0.02 -9.14
C GLU A 186 20.77 -0.45 -7.77
N PHE A 187 19.62 0.08 -7.35
CA PHE A 187 19.02 -0.23 -6.05
C PHE A 187 18.58 -1.71 -5.93
N SER A 188 17.98 -2.27 -6.99
CA SER A 188 17.60 -3.68 -7.04
C SER A 188 18.81 -4.61 -6.91
N SER A 189 19.97 -4.21 -7.45
CA SER A 189 21.20 -5.01 -7.42
C SER A 189 21.86 -5.09 -6.04
N MET A 190 21.60 -4.13 -5.15
CA MET A 190 22.07 -4.14 -3.76
C MET A 190 21.39 -5.22 -2.90
N GLY A 191 20.23 -5.69 -3.35
CA GLY A 191 19.37 -6.63 -2.63
C GLY A 191 19.80 -8.09 -2.72
N LYS A 192 19.88 -8.77 -1.57
CA LYS A 192 20.15 -10.22 -1.50
C LYS A 192 18.83 -11.00 -1.38
N GLN A 193 18.78 -12.21 -1.93
CA GLN A 193 17.59 -13.07 -1.85
C GLN A 193 17.49 -13.83 -0.53
N ASP A 194 18.63 -14.19 0.08
CA ASP A 194 18.69 -14.89 1.37
C ASP A 194 18.68 -13.87 2.51
N TYR A 195 17.48 -13.46 2.93
CA TYR A 195 17.27 -12.54 4.04
C TYR A 195 16.10 -12.99 4.93
N GLN A 196 16.34 -13.05 6.24
CA GLN A 196 15.30 -13.41 7.22
C GLN A 196 14.32 -12.27 7.42
N LEU A 197 13.09 -12.45 6.95
CA LEU A 197 11.99 -11.50 7.18
C LEU A 197 11.68 -11.40 8.68
N PRO A 198 11.46 -10.20 9.24
CA PRO A 198 11.01 -10.10 10.61
C PRO A 198 9.55 -10.55 10.74
N ASN A 199 9.22 -10.92 11.98
CA ASN A 199 7.86 -11.15 12.44
C ASN A 199 6.99 -9.91 12.21
N LYS A 200 5.71 -10.14 11.93
CA LYS A 200 4.69 -9.13 11.69
C LYS A 200 3.49 -9.43 12.57
N ARG A 201 2.77 -8.39 12.97
CA ARG A 201 1.54 -8.47 13.77
C ARG A 201 0.41 -7.77 13.05
N LYS A 202 -0.81 -8.17 13.37
CA LYS A 202 -2.06 -7.55 12.88
C LYS A 202 -2.12 -6.05 13.22
N GLU A 203 -1.54 -5.66 14.34
CA GLU A 203 -1.57 -4.29 14.88
C GLU A 203 -0.49 -3.37 14.29
N ASP A 204 0.51 -3.91 13.59
CA ASP A 204 1.58 -3.10 13.00
C ASP A 204 1.03 -2.24 11.84
N ILE A 205 1.63 -1.05 11.63
CA ILE A 205 1.25 -0.13 10.57
C ILE A 205 1.68 -0.70 9.21
N CYS A 206 0.71 -0.87 8.31
CA CYS A 206 0.92 -1.32 6.94
C CYS A 206 1.18 -0.13 6.00
N THR A 207 0.42 0.96 6.14
CA THR A 207 0.61 2.18 5.36
C THR A 207 0.00 3.39 6.08
N ILE A 208 0.51 4.58 5.79
CA ILE A 208 -0.13 5.85 6.16
C ILE A 208 -0.58 6.54 4.88
N MET A 209 -1.88 6.68 4.71
CA MET A 209 -2.46 7.36 3.53
C MET A 209 -2.83 8.80 3.88
N TYR A 210 -2.16 9.76 3.26
CA TYR A 210 -2.48 11.17 3.48
C TYR A 210 -3.70 11.62 2.69
N THR A 211 -4.55 12.42 3.33
CA THR A 211 -5.76 12.98 2.73
C THR A 211 -5.75 14.50 2.88
N SER A 212 -6.15 15.21 1.81
CA SER A 212 -6.45 16.64 1.87
C SER A 212 -7.77 16.83 2.63
N GLY A 213 -7.69 17.24 3.89
CA GLY A 213 -8.87 17.62 4.66
C GLY A 213 -9.55 18.85 4.06
N THR A 214 -10.78 19.15 4.50
CA THR A 214 -11.49 20.37 4.10
C THR A 214 -10.83 21.65 4.60
N THR A 215 -9.97 21.56 5.63
CA THR A 215 -9.16 22.66 6.16
C THR A 215 -7.80 22.14 6.66
N GLY A 216 -6.76 22.95 6.49
CA GLY A 216 -5.42 22.74 7.06
C GLY A 216 -4.54 21.74 6.29
N ASP A 217 -3.46 21.32 6.95
CA ASP A 217 -2.47 20.40 6.39
C ASP A 217 -3.01 18.97 6.18
N PRO A 218 -2.43 18.19 5.24
CA PRO A 218 -2.84 16.81 4.99
C PRO A 218 -2.79 15.92 6.25
N LYS A 219 -3.81 15.08 6.43
CA LYS A 219 -3.89 14.16 7.59
C LYS A 219 -3.51 12.76 7.19
N GLY A 220 -2.52 12.19 7.89
CA GLY A 220 -2.06 10.81 7.70
C GLY A 220 -3.00 9.80 8.35
N VAL A 221 -3.76 9.07 7.54
CA VAL A 221 -4.63 7.98 8.00
C VAL A 221 -3.79 6.72 8.17
N ILE A 222 -3.59 6.30 9.42
CA ILE A 222 -2.88 5.06 9.76
C ILE A 222 -3.75 3.86 9.39
N ILE A 223 -3.22 2.95 8.57
CA ILE A 223 -3.88 1.69 8.20
C ILE A 223 -2.98 0.54 8.65
N THR A 224 -3.52 -0.34 9.50
CA THR A 224 -2.79 -1.50 10.04
C THR A 224 -2.88 -2.72 9.11
N ASN A 225 -2.00 -3.69 9.35
CA ASN A 225 -2.07 -5.01 8.71
C ASN A 225 -3.47 -5.63 8.83
N LYS A 226 -4.08 -5.58 10.02
CA LYS A 226 -5.45 -6.05 10.31
C LYS A 226 -6.48 -5.43 9.38
N ALA A 227 -6.41 -4.12 9.13
CA ALA A 227 -7.38 -3.41 8.32
C ALA A 227 -7.34 -3.85 6.85
N ILE A 228 -6.14 -3.99 6.27
CA ILE A 228 -5.98 -4.47 4.88
C ILE A 228 -6.44 -5.93 4.76
N VAL A 229 -6.01 -6.82 5.67
CA VAL A 229 -6.43 -8.23 5.64
C VAL A 229 -7.95 -8.35 5.77
N ALA A 230 -8.59 -7.58 6.65
CA ALA A 230 -10.06 -7.55 6.77
C ALA A 230 -10.76 -7.11 5.47
N GLY A 231 -10.21 -6.13 4.75
CA GLY A 231 -10.74 -5.72 3.45
C GLY A 231 -10.68 -6.84 2.41
N VAL A 232 -9.56 -7.57 2.34
CA VAL A 232 -9.39 -8.72 1.42
C VAL A 232 -10.36 -9.85 1.78
N MET A 233 -10.43 -10.26 3.05
CA MET A 233 -11.33 -11.31 3.51
C MET A 233 -12.81 -10.94 3.31
N THR A 234 -13.17 -9.66 3.50
CA THR A 234 -14.53 -9.17 3.22
C THR A 234 -14.86 -9.25 1.74
N THR A 235 -13.91 -8.92 0.87
CA THR A 235 -14.07 -9.03 -0.59
C THR A 235 -14.24 -10.49 -1.01
N GLU A 236 -13.43 -11.40 -0.47
CA GLU A 236 -13.54 -12.84 -0.74
C GLU A 236 -14.89 -13.40 -0.29
N HIS A 237 -15.38 -12.99 0.89
CA HIS A 237 -16.70 -13.39 1.37
C HIS A 237 -17.82 -12.88 0.46
N LEU A 238 -17.81 -11.60 0.06
CA LEU A 238 -18.80 -11.03 -0.85
C LEU A 238 -18.81 -11.73 -2.22
N LEU A 239 -17.66 -12.11 -2.76
CA LEU A 239 -17.57 -12.91 -3.98
C LEU A 239 -18.21 -14.29 -3.79
N LYS A 240 -17.92 -14.98 -2.68
CA LYS A 240 -18.51 -16.30 -2.36
C LYS A 240 -20.03 -16.24 -2.20
N GLU A 241 -20.57 -15.21 -1.58
CA GLU A 241 -22.04 -15.05 -1.47
C GLU A 241 -22.67 -14.70 -2.84
N THR A 242 -22.02 -13.83 -3.63
CA THR A 242 -22.48 -13.49 -4.99
C THR A 242 -22.50 -14.72 -5.91
N ASP A 243 -21.47 -15.57 -5.86
CA ASP A 243 -21.40 -16.83 -6.59
C ASP A 243 -22.54 -17.79 -6.25
N LYS A 244 -22.98 -17.84 -4.98
CA LYS A 244 -24.15 -18.66 -4.58
C LYS A 244 -25.43 -18.14 -5.21
N VAL A 245 -25.62 -16.81 -5.24
CA VAL A 245 -26.79 -16.18 -5.85
C VAL A 245 -26.81 -16.45 -7.36
N VAL A 246 -25.69 -16.26 -8.05
CA VAL A 246 -25.58 -16.55 -9.50
C VAL A 246 -25.84 -18.04 -9.79
N LYS A 247 -25.25 -18.95 -9.02
CA LYS A 247 -25.50 -20.40 -9.19
C LYS A 247 -26.95 -20.77 -8.94
N TYR A 248 -27.60 -20.18 -7.94
CA TYR A 248 -29.02 -20.38 -7.67
C TYR A 248 -29.89 -19.91 -8.86
N LEU A 249 -29.64 -18.70 -9.36
CA LEU A 249 -30.36 -18.12 -10.51
C LEU A 249 -30.14 -18.89 -11.82
N LEU A 250 -29.00 -19.55 -11.99
CA LEU A 250 -28.72 -20.42 -13.15
C LEU A 250 -29.23 -21.86 -12.97
N SER A 251 -29.76 -22.21 -11.80
CA SER A 251 -30.30 -23.53 -11.46
C SER A 251 -31.82 -23.57 -11.28
N ALA A 252 -32.48 -22.42 -11.49
CA ALA A 252 -33.92 -22.22 -11.39
C ALA A 252 -34.54 -21.97 -12.78
#